data_AF-A0ABC9F6R4-F1
#
_entry.id   AF-A0ABC9F6R4-F1
#
_cell.length_a   1.000
_cell.length_b   1.000
_cell.length_c   1.000
_cell.angle_alpha   90.00
_cell.angle_beta   90.00
_cell.angle_gamma   90.00
#
_symmetry.space_group_name_H-M   'P 1'
#
loop_
_entity.id
_entity.type
_entity.pdbx_description
1 polymer ?
#
loop_
_entity_poly.entity_id
_entity_poly.type
_entity_poly.pdbx_seq_one_letter_code
_entity_poly.pdbx_strand_id
1 'polypeptide(L)'
;MGARRGSKRRRRGAIPVAGGSGDDLISGLGDDVLLRVLELLRDARYAARTGALSRRWRGLWTRVPALHFRFSSTTMQFSRDGGARRWTPWPHGAAGTRRFLSFVSDALARRAQAAEDSALERLAISFVLYSEDVEQQAARELTQQCIQASQVWIWCAMESRVKSFVLKLRVPLRDCHRRINGEGDKEHHHPMINLSNLPSNAKLVTMNLDLEGASIQLPVTAVFTSLADLSLKSIDFPVGSGHLLARLLSPACCPRLQKLQLTNLGLSSDGVNELLVESSTLLVLELLSGVGMLSFEVAHLELKTPILQVLRIGEVGYDCIRTLRICSPKLEEITFLEAQPNHIDVDGELPCVRRLKIYLYSHTLDEDYNDYYYNNNASIRLLRCCTSLTHLEVSLVITKVYMRPKG
;
A
#
# COMPACT_ATOMS: atom_id res chain seq x y z
N MET A 1 -44.56 -24.23 64.57
CA MET A 1 -44.15 -25.64 64.75
C MET A 1 -44.75 -26.49 63.64
N GLY A 2 -43.94 -27.31 62.97
CA GLY A 2 -44.34 -28.41 62.08
C GLY A 2 -44.97 -28.02 60.72
N ALA A 3 -44.73 -28.67 59.58
CA ALA A 3 -43.97 -29.87 59.28
C ALA A 3 -43.70 -29.97 57.76
N ARG A 4 -42.64 -30.69 57.41
CA ARG A 4 -42.19 -31.09 56.07
C ARG A 4 -43.28 -31.75 55.22
N ARG A 5 -43.23 -31.53 53.89
CA ARG A 5 -43.58 -32.55 52.89
C ARG A 5 -42.63 -32.50 51.70
N GLY A 6 -41.71 -33.48 51.66
CA GLY A 6 -40.97 -33.80 50.46
C GLY A 6 -41.84 -34.57 49.48
N SER A 7 -41.70 -34.30 48.19
CA SER A 7 -42.24 -35.15 47.13
C SER A 7 -41.14 -35.59 46.18
N LYS A 8 -40.98 -36.90 46.17
CA LYS A 8 -40.03 -37.75 45.47
C LYS A 8 -40.41 -37.79 43.98
N ARG A 9 -39.60 -37.22 43.08
CA ARG A 9 -39.81 -37.38 41.63
C ARG A 9 -38.77 -38.34 41.03
N ARG A 10 -39.32 -39.41 40.46
CA ARG A 10 -38.68 -40.63 39.95
C ARG A 10 -37.53 -40.35 38.98
N ARG A 11 -36.38 -40.99 39.21
CA ARG A 11 -35.33 -41.18 38.20
C ARG A 11 -35.92 -42.05 37.08
N ARG A 12 -36.14 -41.46 35.90
CA ARG A 12 -36.31 -42.23 34.66
C ARG A 12 -34.91 -42.69 34.25
N GLY A 13 -34.72 -44.00 34.15
CA GLY A 13 -33.50 -44.59 33.62
C GLY A 13 -33.28 -44.08 32.21
N ALA A 14 -32.14 -43.42 31.99
CA ALA A 14 -31.64 -43.16 30.66
C ALA A 14 -31.04 -44.47 30.13
N ILE A 15 -31.56 -44.93 29.01
CA ILE A 15 -30.95 -45.97 28.17
C ILE A 15 -29.54 -45.48 27.81
N PRO A 16 -28.49 -46.32 27.91
CA PRO A 16 -27.19 -45.94 27.38
C PRO A 16 -27.33 -45.91 25.86
N VAL A 17 -27.55 -44.71 25.31
CA VAL A 17 -27.31 -44.46 23.90
C VAL A 17 -25.83 -44.72 23.71
N ALA A 18 -25.50 -45.78 22.97
CA ALA A 18 -24.15 -46.09 22.57
C ALA A 18 -23.54 -44.83 21.95
N GLY A 19 -22.65 -44.20 22.71
CA GLY A 19 -21.88 -43.06 22.29
C GLY A 19 -20.89 -43.53 21.22
N GLY A 20 -21.33 -43.52 19.97
CA GLY A 20 -20.43 -43.28 18.86
C GLY A 20 -19.95 -41.84 18.99
N SER A 21 -19.05 -41.60 19.94
CA SER A 21 -18.21 -40.40 19.96
C SER A 21 -17.49 -40.39 18.62
N GLY A 22 -17.91 -39.50 17.73
CA GLY A 22 -17.11 -39.19 16.55
C GLY A 22 -15.85 -38.53 17.06
N ASP A 23 -14.85 -39.36 17.39
CA ASP A 23 -13.63 -38.88 18.02
C ASP A 23 -12.94 -37.88 17.11
N ASP A 24 -12.57 -36.73 17.68
CA ASP A 24 -11.89 -35.66 16.97
C ASP A 24 -10.42 -36.04 16.74
N LEU A 25 -10.20 -36.83 15.69
CA LEU A 25 -8.88 -37.35 15.31
C LEU A 25 -7.93 -36.22 14.88
N ILE A 26 -8.46 -35.13 14.34
CA ILE A 26 -7.65 -34.00 13.87
C ILE A 26 -7.10 -33.22 15.06
N SER A 27 -7.91 -33.01 16.11
CA SER A 27 -7.42 -32.47 17.38
C SER A 27 -6.46 -33.40 18.13
N GLY A 28 -6.15 -34.60 17.62
CA GLY A 28 -5.06 -35.44 18.13
C GLY A 28 -3.68 -35.05 17.62
N LEU A 29 -3.58 -34.36 16.47
CA LEU A 29 -2.32 -34.04 15.78
C LEU A 29 -1.42 -33.06 16.57
N GLY A 30 -0.10 -33.07 16.36
CA GLY A 30 0.83 -32.14 16.99
C GLY A 30 0.53 -30.65 16.69
N ASP A 31 0.90 -29.75 17.59
CA ASP A 31 0.64 -28.31 17.44
C ASP A 31 1.29 -27.72 16.17
N ASP A 32 2.47 -28.21 15.81
CA ASP A 32 3.18 -27.90 14.57
C ASP A 32 2.35 -28.22 13.31
N VAL A 33 1.72 -29.39 13.28
CA VAL A 33 0.84 -29.80 12.18
C VAL A 33 -0.42 -28.94 12.15
N LEU A 34 -1.03 -28.68 13.31
CA LEU A 34 -2.22 -27.83 13.40
C LEU A 34 -1.93 -26.40 12.95
N LEU A 35 -0.78 -25.83 13.34
CA LEU A 35 -0.35 -24.52 12.87
C LEU A 35 -0.15 -24.49 11.35
N ARG A 36 0.43 -25.55 10.77
CA ARG A 36 0.58 -25.66 9.32
C ARG A 36 -0.77 -25.73 8.59
N VAL A 37 -1.76 -26.42 9.15
CA VAL A 37 -3.13 -26.42 8.60
C VAL A 37 -3.73 -25.01 8.65
N LEU A 38 -3.53 -24.26 9.74
CA LEU A 38 -4.04 -22.89 9.87
C LEU A 38 -3.35 -21.91 8.91
N GLU A 39 -2.07 -22.09 8.59
CA GLU A 39 -1.36 -21.28 7.57
C GLU A 39 -2.00 -21.38 6.19
N LEU A 40 -2.57 -22.54 5.84
CA LEU A 40 -3.23 -22.75 4.56
C LEU A 40 -4.52 -21.93 4.43
N LEU A 41 -5.12 -21.48 5.52
CA LEU A 41 -6.40 -20.77 5.52
C LEU A 41 -6.32 -19.33 5.01
N ARG A 42 -5.12 -18.80 4.73
CA ARG A 42 -4.81 -17.46 4.12
C ARG A 42 -5.46 -16.22 4.75
N ASP A 43 -6.43 -16.35 5.64
CA ASP A 43 -7.10 -15.27 6.38
C ASP A 43 -7.35 -15.74 7.82
N ALA A 44 -6.85 -14.94 8.77
CA ALA A 44 -6.87 -15.21 10.20
C ALA A 44 -8.28 -15.36 10.76
N ARG A 45 -9.33 -14.82 10.10
CA ARG A 45 -10.73 -15.02 10.52
C ARG A 45 -11.18 -16.47 10.34
N TYR A 46 -10.77 -17.13 9.27
CA TYR A 46 -11.06 -18.56 9.08
C TYR A 46 -10.27 -19.40 10.07
N ALA A 47 -9.00 -19.05 10.31
CA ALA A 47 -8.18 -19.70 11.32
C ALA A 47 -8.73 -19.50 12.73
N ALA A 48 -9.31 -18.34 13.06
CA ALA A 48 -9.96 -18.11 14.35
C ALA A 48 -11.24 -18.95 14.52
N ARG A 49 -11.99 -19.16 13.43
CA ARG A 49 -13.23 -19.97 13.43
C ARG A 49 -12.97 -21.45 13.70
N THR A 50 -11.78 -21.98 13.43
CA THR A 50 -11.44 -23.39 13.77
C THR A 50 -11.45 -23.63 15.27
N GLY A 51 -11.35 -22.59 16.11
CA GLY A 51 -11.55 -22.70 17.56
C GLY A 51 -12.93 -23.21 17.98
N ALA A 52 -13.91 -23.25 17.07
CA ALA A 52 -15.22 -23.88 17.29
C ALA A 52 -15.19 -25.41 17.13
N LEU A 53 -14.15 -25.99 16.52
CA LEU A 53 -14.03 -27.44 16.32
C LEU A 53 -13.78 -28.15 17.65
N SER A 54 -12.83 -27.65 18.45
CA SER A 54 -12.57 -28.16 19.79
C SER A 54 -11.84 -27.13 20.65
N ARG A 55 -11.78 -27.37 21.97
CA ARG A 55 -11.00 -26.53 22.90
C ARG A 55 -9.52 -26.44 22.50
N ARG A 56 -8.98 -27.46 21.83
CA ARG A 56 -7.58 -27.50 21.41
C ARG A 56 -7.25 -26.47 20.35
N TRP A 57 -8.17 -26.22 19.41
CA TRP A 57 -7.99 -25.24 18.34
C TRP A 57 -8.10 -23.80 18.82
N ARG A 58 -8.71 -23.58 20.00
CA ARG A 58 -8.96 -22.25 20.53
C ARG A 58 -7.65 -21.53 20.84
N GLY A 59 -7.36 -20.48 20.08
CA GLY A 59 -6.17 -19.65 20.26
C GLY A 59 -4.92 -20.15 19.51
N LEU A 60 -4.95 -21.32 18.85
CA LEU A 60 -3.78 -21.78 18.06
C LEU A 60 -3.45 -20.83 16.90
N TRP A 61 -4.47 -20.24 16.28
CA TRP A 61 -4.28 -19.30 15.17
C TRP A 61 -3.44 -18.06 15.54
N THR A 62 -3.42 -17.66 16.82
CA THR A 62 -2.56 -16.56 17.28
C THR A 62 -1.09 -16.95 17.46
N ARG A 63 -0.70 -18.20 17.17
CA ARG A 63 0.70 -18.66 17.17
C ARG A 63 1.28 -18.84 15.76
N VAL A 64 0.46 -18.75 14.71
CA VAL A 64 0.87 -18.95 13.31
C VAL A 64 1.89 -17.89 12.83
N PRO A 65 3.05 -18.21 12.25
CA PRO A 65 4.05 -17.19 11.88
C PRO A 65 3.58 -16.19 10.82
N ALA A 66 2.51 -16.47 10.07
CA ALA A 66 1.94 -15.57 9.06
C ALA A 66 0.46 -15.25 9.34
N LEU A 67 0.16 -13.99 9.63
CA LEU A 67 -1.21 -13.50 9.82
C LEU A 67 -1.64 -12.61 8.65
N HIS A 68 -2.84 -12.89 8.15
CA HIS A 68 -3.45 -12.15 7.06
C HIS A 68 -4.86 -11.76 7.46
N PHE A 69 -5.20 -10.48 7.43
CA PHE A 69 -6.53 -9.97 7.75
C PHE A 69 -7.09 -9.27 6.54
N ARG A 70 -8.28 -9.66 6.07
CA ARG A 70 -8.93 -9.02 4.93
C ARG A 70 -10.31 -8.51 5.31
N PHE A 71 -10.58 -7.26 4.99
CA PHE A 71 -11.88 -6.64 5.12
C PHE A 71 -12.23 -5.85 3.87
N SER A 72 -13.45 -6.04 3.39
CA SER A 72 -14.07 -5.20 2.36
C SER A 72 -15.50 -4.94 2.79
N SER A 73 -15.88 -3.67 2.82
CA SER A 73 -17.25 -3.21 3.10
C SER A 73 -18.21 -3.39 1.91
N THR A 74 -17.70 -3.73 0.73
CA THR A 74 -18.49 -4.09 -0.46
C THR A 74 -18.28 -5.54 -0.86
N THR A 75 -19.33 -6.19 -1.38
CA THR A 75 -19.23 -7.46 -2.12
C THR A 75 -19.56 -7.16 -3.58
N MET A 76 -18.67 -7.53 -4.51
CA MET A 76 -19.06 -7.65 -5.91
C MET A 76 -19.96 -8.88 -6.06
N GLN A 77 -21.25 -8.68 -6.30
CA GLN A 77 -22.12 -9.75 -6.77
C GLN A 77 -22.13 -9.75 -8.30
N PHE A 78 -21.88 -10.90 -8.89
CA PHE A 78 -22.12 -11.11 -10.32
C PHE A 78 -23.63 -11.27 -10.49
N SER A 79 -24.27 -10.34 -11.21
CA SER A 79 -25.66 -10.52 -11.62
C SER A 79 -25.74 -11.73 -12.53
N ARG A 80 -26.63 -12.68 -12.21
CA ARG A 80 -26.81 -13.93 -12.96
C ARG A 80 -27.38 -13.69 -14.37
N ASP A 81 -27.91 -12.49 -14.60
CA ASP A 81 -28.69 -12.13 -15.80
C ASP A 81 -27.90 -11.26 -16.80
N GLY A 82 -26.56 -11.17 -16.67
CA GLY A 82 -25.72 -10.38 -17.58
C GLY A 82 -25.85 -8.84 -17.40
N GLY A 83 -26.63 -8.38 -16.43
CA GLY A 83 -26.74 -6.96 -16.09
C GLY A 83 -25.51 -6.38 -15.39
N ALA A 84 -25.36 -5.06 -15.45
CA ALA A 84 -24.23 -4.31 -14.88
C ALA A 84 -23.90 -4.73 -13.43
N ARG A 85 -22.59 -4.80 -13.13
CA ARG A 85 -22.07 -5.15 -11.79
C ARG A 85 -22.68 -4.21 -10.75
N ARG A 86 -23.63 -4.70 -9.94
CA ARG A 86 -24.24 -3.92 -8.86
C ARG A 86 -23.45 -4.17 -7.58
N TRP A 87 -22.83 -3.12 -7.06
CA TRP A 87 -22.22 -3.15 -5.74
C TRP A 87 -23.32 -3.13 -4.70
N THR A 88 -23.42 -4.17 -3.87
CA THR A 88 -24.32 -4.17 -2.72
C THR A 88 -23.49 -3.94 -1.45
N PRO A 89 -23.86 -2.96 -0.60
CA PRO A 89 -23.27 -2.82 0.73
C PRO A 89 -23.37 -4.14 1.52
N TRP A 90 -22.33 -4.51 2.27
CA TRP A 90 -22.43 -5.66 3.18
C TRP A 90 -23.50 -5.40 4.27
N PRO A 91 -24.24 -6.44 4.72
CA PRO A 91 -25.36 -6.32 5.65
C PRO A 91 -24.99 -5.99 7.11
N HIS A 92 -23.74 -5.61 7.42
CA HIS A 92 -23.26 -5.44 8.81
C HIS A 92 -22.94 -4.00 9.21
N GLY A 93 -23.03 -3.04 8.29
CA GLY A 93 -22.84 -1.61 8.56
C GLY A 93 -21.57 -1.28 9.36
N ALA A 94 -21.58 -0.14 10.07
CA ALA A 94 -20.46 0.31 10.90
C ALA A 94 -20.09 -0.70 12.01
N ALA A 95 -21.04 -1.50 12.49
CA ALA A 95 -20.79 -2.49 13.54
C ALA A 95 -19.87 -3.63 13.09
N GLY A 96 -20.03 -4.12 11.85
CA GLY A 96 -19.15 -5.14 11.27
C GLY A 96 -17.71 -4.62 11.13
N THR A 97 -17.56 -3.37 10.70
CA THR A 97 -16.27 -2.70 10.59
C THR A 97 -15.58 -2.60 11.95
N ARG A 98 -16.28 -2.10 12.98
CA ARG A 98 -15.71 -2.00 14.34
C ARG A 98 -15.29 -3.35 14.91
N ARG A 99 -16.08 -4.41 14.68
CA ARG A 99 -15.70 -5.78 15.08
C ARG A 99 -14.45 -6.26 14.36
N PHE A 100 -14.26 -5.90 13.09
CA PHE A 100 -13.02 -6.23 12.38
C PHE A 100 -11.84 -5.47 12.97
N LEU A 101 -11.97 -4.16 13.20
CA LEU A 101 -10.91 -3.36 13.82
C LEU A 101 -10.49 -3.94 15.18
N SER A 102 -11.47 -4.24 16.05
CA SER A 102 -11.19 -4.83 17.36
C SER A 102 -10.56 -6.21 17.21
N PHE A 103 -11.04 -7.06 16.30
CA PHE A 103 -10.50 -8.39 16.06
C PHE A 103 -9.01 -8.35 15.69
N VAL A 104 -8.61 -7.43 14.79
CA VAL A 104 -7.19 -7.27 14.40
C VAL A 104 -6.37 -6.77 15.59
N SER A 105 -6.82 -5.72 16.26
CA SER A 105 -6.09 -5.14 17.40
C SER A 105 -5.94 -6.15 18.55
N ASP A 106 -6.99 -6.92 18.88
CA ASP A 106 -6.95 -7.98 19.89
C ASP A 106 -6.03 -9.13 19.49
N ALA A 107 -5.91 -9.43 18.19
CA ALA A 107 -4.99 -10.43 17.68
C ALA A 107 -3.54 -10.01 17.89
N LEU A 108 -3.22 -8.75 17.56
CA LEU A 108 -1.89 -8.18 17.72
C LEU A 108 -1.52 -7.98 19.21
N ALA A 109 -2.48 -7.56 20.04
CA ALA A 109 -2.26 -7.44 21.49
C ALA A 109 -1.94 -8.80 22.14
N ARG A 110 -2.65 -9.87 21.76
CA ARG A 110 -2.35 -11.24 22.23
C ARG A 110 -0.98 -11.73 21.79
N ARG A 111 -0.52 -11.31 20.61
CA ARG A 111 0.84 -11.61 20.10
C ARG A 111 1.91 -10.91 20.90
N ALA A 112 1.72 -9.63 21.20
CA ALA A 112 2.66 -8.87 22.00
C ALA A 112 2.87 -9.48 23.40
N GLN A 113 1.86 -10.17 23.93
CA GLN A 113 1.90 -10.86 25.22
C GLN A 113 2.44 -12.30 25.16
N ALA A 114 2.58 -12.91 23.98
CA ALA A 114 3.00 -14.29 23.83
C ALA A 114 4.54 -14.41 23.91
N ALA A 115 5.03 -15.47 24.57
CA ALA A 115 6.45 -15.75 24.77
C ALA A 115 7.26 -15.86 23.46
N GLU A 116 8.57 -15.63 23.55
CA GLU A 116 9.50 -15.36 22.44
C GLU A 116 9.51 -16.37 21.28
N ASP A 117 9.04 -17.61 21.48
CA ASP A 117 9.06 -18.69 20.48
C ASP A 117 7.98 -18.58 19.39
N SER A 118 7.00 -17.67 19.52
CA SER A 118 5.90 -17.50 18.55
C SER A 118 6.07 -16.27 17.64
N ALA A 119 7.28 -16.06 17.11
CA ALA A 119 7.62 -14.87 16.34
C ALA A 119 6.74 -14.70 15.10
N LEU A 120 5.93 -13.64 15.08
CA LEU A 120 5.19 -13.23 13.88
C LEU A 120 6.19 -12.81 12.81
N GLU A 121 6.26 -13.57 11.72
CA GLU A 121 7.19 -13.30 10.61
C GLU A 121 6.54 -12.45 9.52
N ARG A 122 5.26 -12.66 9.24
CA ARG A 122 4.54 -11.96 8.17
C ARG A 122 3.20 -11.46 8.68
N LEU A 123 2.95 -10.18 8.47
CA LEU A 123 1.68 -9.55 8.78
C LEU A 123 1.16 -8.82 7.55
N ALA A 124 -0.02 -9.21 7.09
CA ALA A 124 -0.73 -8.51 6.04
C ALA A 124 -2.12 -8.10 6.52
N ILE A 125 -2.45 -6.82 6.39
CA ILE A 125 -3.76 -6.28 6.71
C ILE A 125 -4.26 -5.55 5.47
N SER A 126 -5.41 -5.98 4.96
CA SER A 126 -6.11 -5.32 3.87
C SER A 126 -7.48 -4.91 4.36
N PHE A 127 -7.74 -3.60 4.34
CA PHE A 127 -8.96 -3.00 4.82
C PHE A 127 -9.47 -2.01 3.78
N VAL A 128 -10.66 -2.29 3.24
CA VAL A 128 -11.29 -1.47 2.22
C VAL A 128 -12.66 -1.04 2.69
N LEU A 129 -12.78 0.24 3.00
CA LEU A 129 -14.02 0.89 3.38
C LEU A 129 -14.51 1.77 2.23
N TYR A 130 -15.72 1.48 1.76
CA TYR A 130 -16.47 2.28 0.81
C TYR A 130 -17.64 2.90 1.58
N SER A 131 -17.88 4.18 1.38
CA SER A 131 -19.03 4.89 1.92
C SER A 131 -19.50 5.88 0.87
N GLU A 132 -20.76 5.77 0.45
CA GLU A 132 -21.38 6.74 -0.47
C GLU A 132 -21.71 8.04 0.28
N ASP A 133 -22.06 7.95 1.58
CA ASP A 133 -22.45 9.09 2.42
C ASP A 133 -21.33 9.55 3.38
N VAL A 134 -20.26 10.13 2.85
CA VAL A 134 -19.09 10.60 3.63
C VAL A 134 -19.44 11.77 4.59
N GLU A 135 -20.61 12.39 4.40
CA GLU A 135 -21.08 13.51 5.22
C GLU A 135 -21.66 13.11 6.58
N GLN A 136 -22.11 11.86 6.73
CA GLN A 136 -22.68 11.39 7.99
C GLN A 136 -21.62 11.34 9.09
N GLN A 137 -21.96 11.87 10.26
CA GLN A 137 -21.09 11.89 11.44
C GLN A 137 -20.55 10.48 11.79
N ALA A 138 -21.38 9.45 11.65
CA ALA A 138 -20.98 8.06 11.89
C ALA A 138 -19.88 7.56 10.93
N ALA A 139 -19.86 8.03 9.68
CA ALA A 139 -18.82 7.70 8.71
C ALA A 139 -17.49 8.38 9.10
N ARG A 140 -17.53 9.64 9.54
CA ARG A 140 -16.35 10.38 10.04
C ARG A 140 -15.73 9.71 11.25
N GLU A 141 -16.55 9.32 12.23
CA GLU A 141 -16.10 8.60 13.42
C GLU A 141 -15.48 7.26 13.07
N LEU A 142 -16.07 6.52 12.13
CA LEU A 142 -15.54 5.24 11.68
C LEU A 142 -14.19 5.41 10.97
N THR A 143 -14.07 6.42 10.11
CA THR A 143 -12.80 6.79 9.47
C THR A 143 -11.72 7.09 10.51
N GLN A 144 -12.01 7.90 11.53
CA GLN A 144 -11.08 8.19 12.61
C GLN A 144 -10.65 6.92 13.36
N GLN A 145 -11.60 6.03 13.68
CA GLN A 145 -11.29 4.74 14.30
C GLN A 145 -10.39 3.85 13.42
N CYS A 146 -10.59 3.88 12.09
CA CYS A 146 -9.74 3.13 11.15
C CYS A 146 -8.31 3.66 11.13
N ILE A 147 -8.15 4.98 11.17
CA ILE A 147 -6.85 5.66 11.16
C ILE A 147 -6.09 5.37 12.45
N GLN A 148 -6.75 5.51 13.59
CA GLN A 148 -6.20 5.16 14.90
C GLN A 148 -5.80 3.69 14.97
N ALA A 149 -6.67 2.78 14.53
CA ALA A 149 -6.36 1.35 14.50
C ALA A 149 -5.15 1.06 13.59
N SER A 150 -5.09 1.69 12.42
CA SER A 150 -3.98 1.52 11.47
C SER A 150 -2.65 2.00 12.05
N GLN A 151 -2.64 3.14 12.75
CA GLN A 151 -1.45 3.61 13.48
C GLN A 151 -0.96 2.57 14.49
N VAL A 152 -1.88 2.01 15.29
CA VAL A 152 -1.56 0.96 16.27
C VAL A 152 -1.02 -0.28 15.57
N TRP A 153 -1.62 -0.71 14.45
CA TRP A 153 -1.16 -1.88 13.72
C TRP A 153 0.25 -1.71 13.16
N ILE A 154 0.56 -0.53 12.59
CA ILE A 154 1.90 -0.19 12.12
C ILE A 154 2.88 -0.22 13.30
N TRP A 155 2.52 0.42 14.42
CA TRP A 155 3.35 0.43 15.62
C TRP A 155 3.66 -0.99 16.12
N CYS A 156 2.62 -1.80 16.33
CA CYS A 156 2.76 -3.19 16.77
C CYS A 156 3.62 -4.01 15.80
N ALA A 157 3.47 -3.79 14.48
CA ALA A 157 4.30 -4.45 13.49
C ALA A 157 5.77 -4.04 13.65
N MET A 158 6.07 -2.75 13.86
CA MET A 158 7.44 -2.28 14.01
C MET A 158 8.10 -2.75 15.31
N GLU A 159 7.38 -2.84 16.42
CA GLU A 159 7.89 -3.46 17.67
C GLU A 159 8.07 -4.97 17.56
N SER A 160 7.31 -5.61 16.68
CA SER A 160 7.37 -7.05 16.46
C SER A 160 8.59 -7.46 15.64
N ARG A 161 8.96 -8.75 15.71
CA ARG A 161 10.05 -9.34 14.91
C ARG A 161 9.62 -9.69 13.46
N VAL A 162 8.69 -8.93 12.89
CA VAL A 162 8.18 -9.19 11.52
C VAL A 162 9.27 -8.97 10.48
N LYS A 163 9.32 -9.88 9.51
CA LYS A 163 10.17 -9.79 8.32
C LYS A 163 9.43 -9.17 7.15
N SER A 164 8.10 -9.30 7.11
CA SER A 164 7.24 -8.75 6.06
C SER A 164 6.01 -8.08 6.65
N PHE A 165 5.78 -6.84 6.26
CA PHE A 165 4.60 -6.07 6.65
C PHE A 165 3.90 -5.48 5.42
N VAL A 166 2.62 -5.78 5.30
CA VAL A 166 1.75 -5.24 4.25
C VAL A 166 0.53 -4.61 4.90
N LEU A 167 0.31 -3.32 4.65
CA LEU A 167 -0.91 -2.62 5.05
C LEU A 167 -1.53 -1.98 3.82
N LYS A 168 -2.69 -2.49 3.41
CA LYS A 168 -3.55 -1.86 2.42
C LYS A 168 -4.75 -1.27 3.11
N LEU A 169 -4.85 0.04 3.12
CA LEU A 169 -5.93 0.81 3.70
C LEU A 169 -6.57 1.65 2.60
N ARG A 170 -7.88 1.49 2.41
CA ARG A 170 -8.69 2.39 1.60
C ARG A 170 -9.79 2.96 2.47
N VAL A 171 -9.74 4.26 2.71
CA VAL A 171 -10.75 4.98 3.51
C VAL A 171 -11.53 5.91 2.57
N PRO A 172 -12.86 6.02 2.70
CA PRO A 172 -13.65 6.92 1.86
C PRO A 172 -13.16 8.36 2.05
N LEU A 173 -12.75 8.98 0.95
CA LEU A 173 -12.41 10.40 0.88
C LEU A 173 -13.69 11.21 0.73
N ARG A 174 -13.71 12.42 1.31
CA ARG A 174 -14.77 13.40 1.03
C ARG A 174 -14.82 13.82 -0.45
N ASP A 175 -13.73 13.70 -1.22
CA ASP A 175 -13.55 14.61 -2.37
C ASP A 175 -12.84 14.04 -3.63
N CYS A 176 -12.56 12.73 -3.79
CA CYS A 176 -12.00 12.25 -5.07
C CYS A 176 -12.96 12.42 -6.27
N HIS A 177 -14.27 12.54 -6.03
CA HIS A 177 -15.24 12.86 -7.08
C HIS A 177 -15.29 14.35 -7.45
N ARG A 178 -14.83 15.29 -6.60
CA ARG A 178 -14.94 16.74 -6.90
C ARG A 178 -13.71 17.30 -7.63
N ARG A 179 -12.54 16.64 -7.54
CA ARG A 179 -11.36 17.00 -8.38
C ARG A 179 -11.62 16.87 -9.88
N ILE A 180 -12.59 16.04 -10.30
CA ILE A 180 -13.00 15.92 -11.71
C ILE A 180 -13.79 17.18 -12.17
N ASN A 181 -14.38 17.94 -11.24
CA ASN A 181 -15.35 19.00 -11.56
C ASN A 181 -14.80 20.43 -11.40
N GLY A 182 -13.50 20.62 -11.10
CA GLY A 182 -12.87 21.94 -11.15
C GLY A 182 -13.38 22.97 -10.14
N GLU A 183 -14.05 22.57 -9.06
CA GLU A 183 -14.42 23.50 -7.97
C GLU A 183 -13.24 23.66 -6.99
N GLY A 184 -12.80 24.92 -6.82
CA GLY A 184 -11.49 25.30 -6.30
C GLY A 184 -11.21 25.05 -4.82
N ASP A 185 -9.90 25.03 -4.55
CA ASP A 185 -9.16 25.38 -3.33
C ASP A 185 -9.95 25.49 -2.03
N LYS A 186 -10.26 24.33 -1.46
CA LYS A 186 -10.31 24.21 0.00
C LYS A 186 -9.21 23.25 0.38
N GLU A 187 -8.26 23.67 1.21
CA GLU A 187 -7.21 22.80 1.76
C GLU A 187 -7.85 21.60 2.47
N HIS A 188 -8.00 20.48 1.75
CA HIS A 188 -8.69 19.30 2.27
C HIS A 188 -7.78 18.60 3.28
N HIS A 189 -8.14 18.67 4.56
CA HIS A 189 -7.42 17.99 5.63
C HIS A 189 -7.70 16.48 5.58
N HIS A 190 -6.81 15.73 4.92
CA HIS A 190 -6.82 14.27 4.97
C HIS A 190 -6.61 13.79 6.42
N PRO A 191 -7.28 12.70 6.84
CA PRO A 191 -7.03 12.13 8.15
C PRO A 191 -5.57 11.67 8.23
N MET A 192 -4.88 12.10 9.27
CA MET A 192 -3.43 11.92 9.39
C MET A 192 -3.07 10.71 10.24
N ILE A 193 -2.28 9.82 9.66
CA ILE A 193 -1.56 8.75 10.35
C ILE A 193 -0.21 9.34 10.81
N ASN A 194 -0.14 9.67 12.10
CA ASN A 194 1.10 10.14 12.72
C ASN A 194 2.03 8.96 13.03
N LEU A 195 3.19 8.90 12.35
CA LEU A 195 4.26 7.92 12.58
C LEU A 195 5.57 8.59 13.05
N SER A 196 5.52 9.81 13.57
CA SER A 196 6.73 10.59 13.93
C SER A 196 7.66 9.87 14.91
N ASN A 197 7.10 9.14 15.88
CA ASN A 197 7.81 8.39 16.92
C ASN A 197 7.96 6.89 16.64
N LEU A 198 7.86 6.46 15.38
CA LEU A 198 7.86 5.05 15.03
C LEU A 198 9.14 4.31 15.51
N PRO A 199 9.02 3.13 16.14
CA PRO A 199 10.18 2.37 16.57
C PRO A 199 10.96 1.80 15.38
N SER A 200 12.27 1.67 15.56
CA SER A 200 13.15 1.07 14.56
C SER A 200 12.96 -0.46 14.50
N ASN A 201 12.96 -1.02 13.30
CA ASN A 201 12.85 -2.48 13.12
C ASN A 201 14.01 -3.03 12.30
N ALA A 202 14.94 -3.70 12.98
CA ALA A 202 16.14 -4.27 12.37
C ALA A 202 15.89 -5.56 11.57
N LYS A 203 14.73 -6.22 11.73
CA LYS A 203 14.41 -7.50 11.09
C LYS A 203 13.49 -7.37 9.88
N LEU A 204 12.84 -6.23 9.72
CA LEU A 204 11.93 -5.96 8.61
C LEU A 204 12.71 -5.96 7.29
N VAL A 205 12.32 -6.85 6.38
CA VAL A 205 12.94 -7.00 5.05
C VAL A 205 12.06 -6.38 3.97
N THR A 206 10.74 -6.48 4.12
CA THR A 206 9.77 -5.97 3.14
C THR A 206 8.69 -5.13 3.83
N MET A 207 8.44 -3.94 3.32
CA MET A 207 7.38 -3.04 3.80
C MET A 207 6.55 -2.57 2.61
N ASN A 208 5.24 -2.79 2.65
CA ASN A 208 4.31 -2.30 1.64
C ASN A 208 3.14 -1.56 2.31
N LEU A 209 3.09 -0.25 2.14
CA LEU A 209 2.05 0.63 2.65
C LEU A 209 1.27 1.19 1.46
N ASP A 210 0.00 0.81 1.34
CA ASP A 210 -0.96 1.34 0.35
C ASP A 210 -2.08 2.02 1.12
N LEU A 211 -1.98 3.34 1.35
CA LEU A 211 -2.84 4.07 2.30
C LEU A 211 -3.73 5.10 1.59
N GLU A 212 -4.57 4.61 0.67
CA GLU A 212 -5.51 5.43 -0.08
C GLU A 212 -6.46 6.22 0.84
N GLY A 213 -6.34 7.53 0.73
CA GLY A 213 -7.20 8.50 1.41
C GLY A 213 -6.74 8.91 2.81
N ALA A 214 -5.49 8.62 3.18
CA ALA A 214 -4.88 9.06 4.43
C ALA A 214 -3.56 9.82 4.16
N SER A 215 -3.27 10.82 5.00
CA SER A 215 -1.96 11.46 5.00
C SER A 215 -1.03 10.80 6.02
N ILE A 216 0.27 10.74 5.75
CA ILE A 216 1.25 10.16 6.68
C ILE A 216 2.25 11.23 7.12
N GLN A 217 2.42 11.36 8.43
CA GLN A 217 3.59 12.03 8.99
C GLN A 217 4.71 11.00 9.18
N LEU A 218 5.76 11.12 8.37
CA LEU A 218 6.89 10.18 8.36
C LEU A 218 7.70 10.21 9.67
N PRO A 219 8.34 9.09 10.04
CA PRO A 219 9.21 9.04 11.20
C PRO A 219 10.46 9.89 11.02
N VAL A 220 10.89 10.53 12.11
CA VAL A 220 12.13 11.31 12.11
C VAL A 220 13.33 10.45 12.52
N THR A 221 13.11 9.43 13.35
CA THR A 221 14.18 8.66 14.02
C THR A 221 14.25 7.18 13.64
N ALA A 222 13.28 6.65 12.89
CA ALA A 222 13.22 5.23 12.58
C ALA A 222 14.34 4.80 11.61
N VAL A 223 14.95 3.65 11.91
CA VAL A 223 15.99 3.01 11.10
C VAL A 223 15.59 1.56 10.82
N PHE A 224 15.76 1.15 9.55
CA PHE A 224 15.42 -0.18 9.05
C PHE A 224 16.64 -0.84 8.41
N THR A 225 17.50 -1.44 9.24
CA THR A 225 18.82 -1.94 8.81
C THR A 225 18.79 -3.13 7.85
N SER A 226 17.67 -3.88 7.81
CA SER A 226 17.50 -5.05 6.93
C SER A 226 16.51 -4.83 5.78
N LEU A 227 15.89 -3.64 5.67
CA LEU A 227 14.85 -3.38 4.68
C LEU A 227 15.44 -3.40 3.28
N ALA A 228 14.96 -4.31 2.45
CA ALA A 228 15.41 -4.53 1.09
C ALA A 228 14.37 -4.13 0.04
N ASP A 229 13.07 -4.21 0.37
CA ASP A 229 11.96 -3.84 -0.50
C ASP A 229 11.00 -2.88 0.23
N LEU A 230 10.88 -1.66 -0.28
CA LEU A 230 9.95 -0.63 0.21
C LEU A 230 8.97 -0.24 -0.89
N SER A 231 7.68 -0.34 -0.58
CA SER A 231 6.58 0.06 -1.45
C SER A 231 5.67 1.05 -0.72
N LEU A 232 5.56 2.27 -1.23
CA LEU A 232 4.69 3.33 -0.73
C LEU A 232 3.68 3.70 -1.81
N LYS A 233 2.38 3.54 -1.54
CA LYS A 233 1.31 3.65 -2.53
C LYS A 233 0.13 4.49 -2.04
N SER A 234 -0.35 5.40 -2.88
CA SER A 234 -1.57 6.19 -2.64
C SER A 234 -1.51 7.03 -1.34
N ILE A 235 -0.35 7.60 -1.04
CA ILE A 235 -0.09 8.32 0.23
C ILE A 235 0.02 9.81 -0.02
N ASP A 236 -0.67 10.61 0.79
CA ASP A 236 -0.45 12.06 0.86
C ASP A 236 0.53 12.41 1.98
N PHE A 237 1.43 13.35 1.73
CA PHE A 237 2.34 13.88 2.73
C PHE A 237 1.97 15.33 3.09
N PRO A 238 2.05 15.70 4.38
CA PRO A 238 1.91 17.08 4.81
C PRO A 238 2.90 18.02 4.10
N VAL A 239 2.53 19.30 4.00
CA VAL A 239 3.38 20.32 3.39
C VAL A 239 4.78 20.31 4.00
N GLY A 240 5.80 20.32 3.14
CA GLY A 240 7.21 20.33 3.54
C GLY A 240 7.77 18.96 3.94
N SER A 241 7.05 17.85 3.79
CA SER A 241 7.53 16.51 4.20
C SER A 241 8.53 15.85 3.24
N GLY A 242 8.87 16.46 2.10
CA GLY A 242 9.78 15.88 1.10
C GLY A 242 11.14 15.49 1.67
N HIS A 243 11.70 16.33 2.55
CA HIS A 243 12.97 16.06 3.24
C HIS A 243 12.89 14.85 4.19
N LEU A 244 11.73 14.58 4.79
CA LEU A 244 11.53 13.40 5.65
C LEU A 244 11.49 12.12 4.81
N LEU A 245 10.89 12.17 3.62
CA LEU A 245 10.90 11.06 2.68
C LEU A 245 12.33 10.79 2.18
N ALA A 246 13.06 11.83 1.76
CA ALA A 246 14.47 11.71 1.37
C ALA A 246 15.33 11.13 2.51
N ARG A 247 15.12 11.56 3.76
CA ARG A 247 15.79 11.02 4.93
C ARG A 247 15.45 9.54 5.15
N LEU A 248 14.19 9.15 5.07
CA LEU A 248 13.78 7.75 5.22
C LEU A 248 14.44 6.86 4.14
N LEU A 249 14.56 7.35 2.91
CA LEU A 249 15.18 6.64 1.79
C LEU A 249 16.72 6.64 1.85
N SER A 250 17.31 7.51 2.68
CA SER A 250 18.76 7.65 2.77
C SER A 250 19.45 6.37 3.26
N PRO A 251 20.75 6.19 2.96
CA PRO A 251 21.52 5.04 3.44
C PRO A 251 21.60 4.95 4.97
N ALA A 252 21.39 6.07 5.68
CA ALA A 252 21.38 6.10 7.15
C ALA A 252 20.14 5.40 7.73
N CYS A 253 18.99 5.52 7.07
CA CYS A 253 17.74 4.88 7.50
C CYS A 253 17.55 3.49 6.89
N CYS A 254 17.89 3.31 5.60
CA CYS A 254 17.67 2.06 4.87
C CYS A 254 18.94 1.61 4.12
N PRO A 255 19.99 1.13 4.82
CA PRO A 255 21.29 0.83 4.21
C PRO A 255 21.28 -0.34 3.20
N ARG A 256 20.25 -1.20 3.23
CA ARG A 256 20.13 -2.40 2.39
C ARG A 256 19.02 -2.33 1.35
N LEU A 257 18.46 -1.15 1.10
CA LEU A 257 17.33 -0.98 0.21
C LEU A 257 17.71 -1.29 -1.24
N GLN A 258 17.18 -2.38 -1.78
CA GLN A 258 17.44 -2.84 -3.15
C GLN A 258 16.31 -2.47 -4.11
N LYS A 259 15.08 -2.42 -3.62
CA LYS A 259 13.89 -2.11 -4.43
C LYS A 259 13.05 -1.03 -3.77
N LEU A 260 12.70 -0.02 -4.55
CA LEU A 260 11.83 1.07 -4.15
C LEU A 260 10.68 1.22 -5.16
N GLN A 261 9.45 1.13 -4.67
CA GLN A 261 8.24 1.42 -5.45
C GLN A 261 7.51 2.60 -4.81
N LEU A 262 7.37 3.69 -5.52
CA LEU A 262 6.56 4.83 -5.12
C LEU A 262 5.39 4.94 -6.10
N THR A 263 4.15 4.94 -5.61
CA THR A 263 2.96 5.02 -6.45
C THR A 263 1.98 6.05 -5.93
N ASN A 264 1.47 6.97 -6.76
CA ASN A 264 0.45 7.95 -6.36
C ASN A 264 0.78 8.68 -5.04
N LEU A 265 1.92 9.39 -4.99
CA LEU A 265 2.37 10.11 -3.81
C LEU A 265 2.11 11.60 -3.97
N GLY A 266 1.32 12.18 -3.07
CA GLY A 266 1.10 13.62 -3.01
C GLY A 266 2.15 14.28 -2.13
N LEU A 267 3.08 15.06 -2.72
CA LEU A 267 3.90 16.02 -1.98
C LEU A 267 3.26 17.40 -2.18
N SER A 268 2.52 17.90 -1.19
CA SER A 268 2.05 19.28 -1.24
C SER A 268 3.24 20.20 -0.93
N SER A 269 3.61 21.12 -1.83
CA SER A 269 4.51 22.22 -1.49
C SER A 269 4.01 23.55 -2.03
N ASP A 270 4.57 24.60 -1.45
CA ASP A 270 4.51 26.01 -1.81
C ASP A 270 5.40 26.38 -3.03
N GLY A 271 5.94 25.40 -3.77
CA GLY A 271 6.55 25.66 -5.08
C GLY A 271 7.83 24.90 -5.44
N VAL A 272 8.40 24.07 -4.55
CA VAL A 272 9.62 23.30 -4.86
C VAL A 272 9.49 21.87 -4.32
N ASN A 273 8.69 21.05 -5.00
CA ASN A 273 8.61 19.61 -4.72
C ASN A 273 9.89 18.90 -5.19
N GLU A 274 10.96 18.99 -4.39
CA GLU A 274 12.20 18.27 -4.64
C GLU A 274 12.21 16.93 -3.89
N LEU A 275 12.47 15.84 -4.62
CA LEU A 275 12.71 14.52 -4.05
C LEU A 275 14.12 14.07 -4.42
N LEU A 276 14.98 14.01 -3.40
CA LEU A 276 16.31 13.40 -3.52
C LEU A 276 16.23 11.93 -3.11
N VAL A 277 16.60 11.03 -4.04
CA VAL A 277 16.76 9.60 -3.75
C VAL A 277 18.25 9.28 -3.74
N GLU A 278 18.82 9.23 -2.54
CA GLU A 278 20.21 8.84 -2.31
C GLU A 278 20.25 7.41 -1.76
N SER A 279 20.86 6.49 -2.51
CA SER A 279 21.06 5.11 -2.06
C SER A 279 22.25 4.46 -2.75
N SER A 280 23.11 3.82 -1.97
CA SER A 280 24.26 3.06 -2.47
C SER A 280 23.92 1.61 -2.83
N THR A 281 22.71 1.14 -2.51
CA THR A 281 22.30 -0.27 -2.64
C THR A 281 21.08 -0.50 -3.55
N LEU A 282 20.45 0.57 -4.03
CA LEU A 282 19.23 0.50 -4.83
C LEU A 282 19.50 -0.06 -6.23
N LEU A 283 18.80 -1.13 -6.60
CA LEU A 283 18.87 -1.81 -7.89
C LEU A 283 17.66 -1.49 -8.78
N VAL A 284 16.48 -1.36 -8.17
CA VAL A 284 15.21 -1.16 -8.89
C VAL A 284 14.46 0.02 -8.29
N LEU A 285 14.14 1.00 -9.13
CA LEU A 285 13.30 2.14 -8.81
C LEU A 285 12.08 2.17 -9.74
N GLU A 286 10.88 2.13 -9.16
CA GLU A 286 9.63 2.26 -9.88
C GLU A 286 8.83 3.43 -9.31
N LEU A 287 8.56 4.42 -10.14
CA LEU A 287 7.74 5.59 -9.85
C LEU A 287 6.51 5.49 -10.73
N LEU A 288 5.36 5.20 -10.15
CA LEU A 288 4.14 4.92 -10.88
C LEU A 288 3.02 5.89 -10.48
N SER A 289 2.14 6.21 -11.40
CA SER A 289 0.89 6.89 -11.12
C SER A 289 -0.26 6.13 -11.77
N GLY A 290 -1.44 6.20 -11.17
CA GLY A 290 -2.65 5.52 -11.64
C GLY A 290 -3.76 6.51 -11.98
N VAL A 291 -4.53 6.18 -13.02
CA VAL A 291 -5.66 6.95 -13.54
C VAL A 291 -6.70 7.29 -12.45
N GLY A 292 -7.09 8.56 -12.33
CA GLY A 292 -8.21 9.00 -11.47
C GLY A 292 -7.92 9.00 -9.96
N MET A 293 -6.65 8.88 -9.58
CA MET A 293 -6.17 8.89 -8.19
C MET A 293 -5.32 10.15 -7.93
N LEU A 294 -4.77 10.29 -6.71
CA LEU A 294 -3.83 11.37 -6.38
C LEU A 294 -2.72 11.47 -7.44
N SER A 295 -2.55 12.63 -8.05
CA SER A 295 -1.43 12.94 -8.94
C SER A 295 -0.12 12.77 -8.16
N PHE A 296 0.84 12.06 -8.74
CA PHE A 296 2.19 12.02 -8.20
C PHE A 296 2.81 13.40 -8.50
N GLU A 297 3.16 14.25 -7.53
CA GLU A 297 3.62 15.63 -7.86
C GLU A 297 5.02 15.87 -7.29
N VAL A 298 6.05 15.69 -8.14
CA VAL A 298 7.46 15.91 -7.81
C VAL A 298 8.11 16.78 -8.88
N ALA A 299 8.19 18.08 -8.67
CA ALA A 299 8.75 19.02 -9.65
C ALA A 299 10.20 18.69 -10.04
N HIS A 300 11.04 18.31 -9.07
CA HIS A 300 12.44 17.96 -9.30
C HIS A 300 12.79 16.64 -8.63
N LEU A 301 13.22 15.67 -9.42
CA LEU A 301 13.66 14.37 -8.94
C LEU A 301 15.15 14.20 -9.21
N GLU A 302 15.95 14.05 -8.16
CA GLU A 302 17.38 13.78 -8.25
C GLU A 302 17.70 12.37 -7.77
N LEU A 303 18.33 11.57 -8.64
CA LEU A 303 18.70 10.19 -8.36
C LEU A 303 20.22 10.08 -8.14
N LYS A 304 20.66 9.94 -6.89
CA LYS A 304 22.04 9.63 -6.52
C LYS A 304 22.17 8.15 -6.18
N THR A 305 22.12 7.31 -7.22
CA THR A 305 22.03 5.85 -7.09
C THR A 305 23.02 5.15 -8.03
N PRO A 306 24.28 4.94 -7.60
CA PRO A 306 25.37 4.57 -8.51
C PRO A 306 25.26 3.15 -9.08
N ILE A 307 24.50 2.27 -8.43
CA ILE A 307 24.31 0.87 -8.84
C ILE A 307 22.90 0.56 -9.36
N LEU A 308 22.07 1.59 -9.56
CA LEU A 308 20.71 1.41 -10.07
C LEU A 308 20.76 0.74 -11.44
N GLN A 309 19.97 -0.32 -11.62
CA GLN A 309 19.90 -1.11 -12.85
C GLN A 309 18.59 -0.89 -13.62
N VAL A 310 17.48 -0.70 -12.90
CA VAL A 310 16.15 -0.54 -13.51
C VAL A 310 15.49 0.72 -13.00
N LEU A 311 15.14 1.62 -13.93
CA LEU A 311 14.32 2.80 -13.68
C LEU A 311 13.03 2.70 -14.49
N ARG A 312 11.89 2.70 -13.80
CA ARG A 312 10.57 2.75 -14.43
C ARG A 312 9.81 3.95 -13.93
N ILE A 313 9.31 4.76 -14.86
CA ILE A 313 8.50 5.94 -14.58
C ILE A 313 7.21 5.81 -15.38
N GLY A 314 6.06 5.78 -14.70
CA GLY A 314 4.74 5.73 -15.32
C GLY A 314 3.84 6.81 -14.75
N GLU A 315 3.21 7.60 -15.61
CA GLU A 315 2.52 8.83 -15.23
C GLU A 315 1.21 8.99 -16.00
N VAL A 316 0.09 9.27 -15.30
CA VAL A 316 -1.22 9.56 -15.94
C VAL A 316 -1.70 11.00 -15.66
N GLY A 317 -0.77 11.90 -15.37
CA GLY A 317 -1.01 13.34 -15.25
C GLY A 317 -0.16 14.11 -16.26
N TYR A 318 -0.50 15.38 -16.49
CA TYR A 318 0.43 16.32 -17.12
C TYR A 318 1.21 16.98 -15.96
N ASP A 319 2.54 16.93 -15.96
CA ASP A 319 3.47 17.61 -15.02
C ASP A 319 3.83 16.95 -13.67
N CYS A 320 3.72 15.62 -13.50
CA CYS A 320 4.14 14.95 -12.27
C CYS A 320 5.64 15.04 -12.02
N ILE A 321 6.48 15.00 -13.06
CA ILE A 321 7.93 15.21 -12.98
C ILE A 321 8.38 16.22 -14.04
N ARG A 322 8.73 17.43 -13.63
CA ARG A 322 9.21 18.47 -14.56
C ARG A 322 10.66 18.24 -14.94
N THR A 323 11.50 17.97 -13.93
CA THR A 323 12.94 17.79 -14.10
C THR A 323 13.39 16.48 -13.44
N LEU A 324 14.07 15.64 -14.21
CA LEU A 324 14.69 14.40 -13.75
C LEU A 324 16.20 14.48 -13.93
N ARG A 325 16.96 14.39 -12.83
CA ARG A 325 18.42 14.30 -12.85
C ARG A 325 18.90 12.90 -12.47
N ILE A 326 19.70 12.29 -13.33
CA ILE A 326 20.14 10.89 -13.19
C ILE A 326 21.65 10.83 -12.96
N CYS A 327 22.06 10.33 -11.79
CA CYS A 327 23.44 9.96 -11.45
C CYS A 327 23.55 8.45 -11.19
N SER A 328 23.38 7.66 -12.26
CA SER A 328 23.26 6.19 -12.21
C SER A 328 23.98 5.52 -13.40
N PRO A 329 25.31 5.39 -13.39
CA PRO A 329 26.08 4.92 -14.56
C PRO A 329 25.87 3.44 -14.89
N LYS A 330 25.38 2.64 -13.94
CA LYS A 330 25.13 1.20 -14.11
C LYS A 330 23.71 0.86 -14.58
N LEU A 331 22.94 1.85 -15.01
CA LEU A 331 21.56 1.68 -15.43
C LEU A 331 21.48 0.80 -16.68
N GLU A 332 20.64 -0.24 -16.66
CA GLU A 332 20.48 -1.21 -17.74
C GLU A 332 19.16 -1.02 -18.48
N GLU A 333 18.12 -0.60 -17.77
CA GLU A 333 16.76 -0.41 -18.28
C GLU A 333 16.18 0.93 -17.83
N ILE A 334 15.70 1.72 -18.80
CA ILE A 334 14.93 2.93 -18.57
C ILE A 334 13.60 2.79 -19.31
N THR A 335 12.50 2.85 -18.58
CA THR A 335 11.16 2.70 -19.16
C THR A 335 10.25 3.84 -18.74
N PHE A 336 9.75 4.59 -19.73
CA PHE A 336 8.63 5.51 -19.57
C PHE A 336 7.33 4.79 -20.01
N LEU A 337 6.35 4.65 -19.13
CA LEU A 337 5.14 3.85 -19.41
C LEU A 337 4.03 4.62 -20.12
N GLU A 338 3.89 5.92 -19.91
CA GLU A 338 2.76 6.72 -20.40
C GLU A 338 3.17 8.13 -20.86
N ALA A 339 3.99 8.81 -20.06
CA ALA A 339 4.62 10.09 -20.40
C ALA A 339 6.09 10.10 -19.94
N GLN A 340 6.86 11.09 -20.41
CA GLN A 340 8.25 11.31 -20.03
C GLN A 340 8.41 12.73 -19.44
N PRO A 341 9.36 12.95 -18.51
CA PRO A 341 9.66 14.29 -18.00
C PRO A 341 10.08 15.27 -19.10
N ASN A 342 9.69 16.54 -18.97
CA ASN A 342 10.04 17.61 -19.92
C ASN A 342 11.54 17.88 -19.96
N HIS A 343 12.21 17.78 -18.81
CA HIS A 343 13.64 17.97 -18.68
C HIS A 343 14.28 16.73 -18.07
N ILE A 344 15.17 16.10 -18.84
CA ILE A 344 16.03 15.03 -18.34
C ILE A 344 17.48 15.50 -18.44
N ASP A 345 18.16 15.48 -17.30
CA ASP A 345 19.58 15.76 -17.17
C ASP A 345 20.29 14.50 -16.69
N VAL A 346 21.39 14.16 -17.35
CA VAL A 346 22.16 12.95 -17.07
C VAL A 346 23.57 13.37 -16.76
N ASP A 347 24.06 12.95 -15.59
CA ASP A 347 25.42 13.25 -15.17
C ASP A 347 26.40 12.28 -15.87
N GLY A 348 26.87 12.70 -17.04
CA GLY A 348 27.80 11.93 -17.89
C GLY A 348 27.10 11.04 -18.91
N GLU A 349 27.64 9.84 -19.12
CA GLU A 349 27.13 8.84 -20.06
C GLU A 349 26.41 7.69 -19.34
N LEU A 350 25.55 6.99 -20.07
CA LEU A 350 24.82 5.81 -19.63
C LEU A 350 25.28 4.58 -20.44
N PRO A 351 26.50 4.09 -20.20
CA PRO A 351 27.11 3.05 -21.03
C PRO A 351 26.46 1.68 -20.87
N CYS A 352 25.73 1.45 -19.79
CA CYS A 352 25.11 0.16 -19.49
C CYS A 352 23.67 0.03 -20.02
N VAL A 353 23.05 1.12 -20.50
CA VAL A 353 21.62 1.09 -20.86
C VAL A 353 21.45 0.26 -22.13
N ARG A 354 20.76 -0.88 -21.97
CA ARG A 354 20.48 -1.85 -23.05
C ARG A 354 19.06 -1.76 -23.54
N ARG A 355 18.12 -1.46 -22.65
CA ARG A 355 16.68 -1.33 -22.94
C ARG A 355 16.22 0.09 -22.61
N LEU A 356 15.69 0.77 -23.61
CA LEU A 356 15.16 2.12 -23.46
C LEU A 356 13.78 2.20 -24.12
N LYS A 357 12.79 2.70 -23.38
CA LYS A 357 11.49 3.09 -23.93
C LYS A 357 11.32 4.60 -23.80
N ILE A 358 11.06 5.30 -24.91
CA ILE A 358 10.87 6.77 -24.97
C ILE A 358 9.57 7.18 -25.66
N TYR A 359 9.17 8.43 -25.44
CA TYR A 359 8.08 9.08 -26.14
C TYR A 359 8.61 10.12 -27.13
N LEU A 360 8.07 10.14 -28.34
CA LEU A 360 8.35 11.18 -29.34
C LEU A 360 7.04 11.85 -29.78
N TYR A 361 7.06 13.15 -29.92
CA TYR A 361 5.98 13.99 -30.41
C TYR A 361 6.26 14.40 -31.85
N SER A 362 5.27 14.25 -32.72
CA SER A 362 5.40 14.59 -34.15
C SER A 362 5.51 16.10 -34.42
N HIS A 363 4.84 16.92 -33.63
CA HIS A 363 4.79 18.37 -33.78
C HIS A 363 4.81 19.02 -32.39
N THR A 364 5.49 20.16 -32.26
CA THR A 364 5.28 21.08 -31.14
C THR A 364 3.88 21.67 -31.28
N LEU A 365 3.11 21.75 -30.19
CA LEU A 365 1.87 22.52 -30.21
C LEU A 365 2.22 24.02 -30.36
N ASP A 366 1.35 24.76 -31.06
CA ASP A 366 1.52 26.17 -31.44
C ASP A 366 1.94 27.06 -30.25
N GLU A 367 2.77 28.08 -30.52
CA GLU A 367 3.42 28.98 -29.54
C GLU A 367 2.43 29.77 -28.65
N ASP A 368 1.13 29.77 -28.99
CA ASP A 368 0.07 30.50 -28.27
C ASP A 368 -0.43 29.81 -26.99
N TYR A 369 -0.07 28.55 -26.74
CA TYR A 369 -0.42 27.81 -25.52
C TYR A 369 0.85 27.33 -24.82
N ASN A 370 1.38 28.15 -23.91
CA ASN A 370 2.41 27.83 -22.90
C ASN A 370 3.38 26.70 -23.31
N ASP A 371 4.52 27.08 -23.87
CA ASP A 371 5.62 26.32 -24.52
C ASP A 371 6.28 25.15 -23.72
N TYR A 372 5.59 24.57 -22.74
CA TYR A 372 6.17 23.65 -21.76
C TYR A 372 5.93 22.16 -22.02
N TYR A 373 5.03 21.77 -22.93
CA TYR A 373 4.41 20.45 -22.80
C TYR A 373 4.84 19.37 -23.80
N TYR A 374 5.35 19.70 -24.98
CA TYR A 374 5.50 18.69 -26.05
C TYR A 374 6.72 18.91 -26.94
N ASN A 375 7.91 18.59 -26.43
CA ASN A 375 9.12 18.55 -27.24
C ASN A 375 9.91 17.24 -27.08
N ASN A 376 10.74 16.94 -28.07
CA ASN A 376 11.56 15.73 -28.10
C ASN A 376 12.94 15.92 -27.46
N ASN A 377 13.23 17.09 -26.87
CA ASN A 377 14.57 17.44 -26.42
C ASN A 377 15.06 16.49 -25.32
N ALA A 378 14.19 16.16 -24.36
CA ALA A 378 14.50 15.20 -23.30
C ALA A 378 14.86 13.81 -23.86
N SER A 379 14.05 13.27 -24.77
CA SER A 379 14.30 11.95 -25.39
C SER A 379 15.58 11.95 -26.21
N ILE A 380 15.82 13.00 -27.00
CA ILE A 380 17.02 13.13 -27.83
C ILE A 380 18.27 13.21 -26.96
N ARG A 381 18.23 13.98 -25.85
CA ARG A 381 19.34 14.05 -24.89
C ARG A 381 19.61 12.69 -24.27
N LEU A 382 18.58 12.01 -23.79
CA LEU A 382 18.71 10.67 -23.21
C LEU A 382 19.31 9.66 -24.20
N LEU A 383 18.87 9.68 -25.47
CA LEU A 383 19.43 8.84 -26.53
C LEU A 383 20.92 9.13 -26.77
N ARG A 384 21.33 10.40 -26.75
CA ARG A 384 22.75 10.79 -26.90
C ARG A 384 23.63 10.30 -25.75
N CYS A 385 23.08 10.18 -24.55
CA CYS A 385 23.80 9.65 -23.40
C CYS A 385 23.96 8.12 -23.42
N CYS A 386 23.16 7.39 -24.20
CA CYS A 386 23.18 5.92 -24.24
C CYS A 386 24.12 5.41 -25.33
N THR A 387 25.23 4.74 -24.97
CA THR A 387 26.25 4.28 -25.93
C THR A 387 26.16 2.78 -26.27
N SER A 388 25.44 1.97 -25.49
CA SER A 388 25.33 0.50 -25.67
C SER A 388 23.90 -0.01 -25.88
N LEU A 389 23.04 0.82 -26.46
CA LEU A 389 21.62 0.50 -26.60
C LEU A 389 21.37 -0.69 -27.54
N THR A 390 20.58 -1.67 -27.10
CA THR A 390 20.26 -2.89 -27.89
C THR A 390 18.79 -3.00 -28.27
N HIS A 391 17.90 -2.45 -27.43
CA HIS A 391 16.46 -2.47 -27.63
C HIS A 391 15.92 -1.07 -27.36
N LEU A 392 15.33 -0.46 -28.39
CA LEU A 392 14.68 0.85 -28.33
C LEU A 392 13.19 0.67 -28.65
N GLU A 393 12.34 1.00 -27.69
CA GLU A 393 10.89 1.11 -27.90
C GLU A 393 10.52 2.59 -28.00
N VAL A 394 9.80 2.96 -29.06
CA VAL A 394 9.39 4.35 -29.31
C VAL A 394 7.88 4.43 -29.38
N SER A 395 7.28 5.20 -28.48
CA SER A 395 5.88 5.57 -28.53
C SER A 395 5.75 6.93 -29.24
N LEU A 396 5.11 6.95 -30.42
CA LEU A 396 4.91 8.18 -31.18
C LEU A 396 3.54 8.79 -30.88
N VAL A 397 3.54 10.04 -30.43
CA VAL A 397 2.33 10.84 -30.19
C VAL A 397 2.10 11.77 -31.38
N ILE A 398 0.97 11.56 -32.06
CA ILE A 398 0.57 12.34 -33.24
C ILE A 398 -0.52 13.32 -32.83
N THR A 399 -0.17 14.60 -32.77
CA THR A 399 -1.12 15.69 -32.53
C THR A 399 -1.84 16.02 -33.85
N LYS A 400 -3.17 16.09 -33.83
CA LYS A 400 -3.95 16.54 -35.00
C LYS A 400 -3.77 18.06 -35.15
N VAL A 401 -3.05 18.49 -36.17
CA VAL A 401 -2.99 19.90 -36.57
C VAL A 401 -4.34 20.27 -37.17
N TYR A 402 -5.18 20.98 -36.43
CA TYR A 402 -6.38 21.59 -37.00
C TYR A 402 -5.93 22.80 -37.82
N MET A 403 -5.75 22.61 -39.13
CA MET A 403 -5.55 23.73 -40.04
C MET A 403 -6.77 24.66 -39.94
N ARG A 404 -6.60 25.87 -39.38
CA ARG A 404 -7.62 26.91 -39.52
C ARG A 404 -7.72 27.26 -41.01
N PRO A 405 -8.91 27.21 -41.63
CA PRO A 405 -9.06 27.67 -43.00
C PRO A 405 -8.64 29.15 -43.05
N LYS A 406 -7.68 29.48 -43.93
CA LYS A 406 -7.31 30.87 -44.20
C LYS A 406 -8.54 31.57 -44.79
N GLY A 407 -9.09 32.52 -44.04
CA GLY A 407 -10.19 33.38 -44.47
C GLY A 407 -9.75 34.44 -45.47
#